data_AF-A0A6N7ZDA5-F1
#
_entry.id   AF-A0A6N7ZDA5-F1
#
_cell.length_a   1.000
_cell.length_b   1.000
_cell.length_c   1.000
_cell.angle_alpha   90.00
_cell.angle_beta   90.00
_cell.angle_gamma   90.00
#
_symmetry.space_group_name_H-M   'P 1'
#
loop_
_entity.id
_entity.type
_entity.pdbx_description
1 polymer ?
#
loop_
_entity_poly.entity_id
_entity_poly.type
_entity_poly.pdbx_seq_one_letter_code
_entity_poly.pdbx_strand_id
1 'polypeptide(L)'
;MAEPISSPASTARVAAFFDLDKTIIASSSALAFSKPLLRQGLISRRAALKSAYAQLVFSLSGADEERTERMRAEISALCTGWDVAQVRAIVNETLHDIVDPLVYAEAADLIASHKERGHDVIVLSAAGEEVVSPIAAMLGATRSVATRMEVVDGRYSGQVDFYCYGEQKAVAAKQLAADHGYDLVESFAYTDSSTDVPMLEVVGHPFTVNPDRALRRIASERGWPVLTFSNPISLRSRISSPSTTAVAVGVGIGAMAAAGVTWYGLTRRKRTST
;
A
#
# COMPACT_ATOMS: atom_id res chain seq x y z
N MET A 1 20.42 -51.86 2.96
CA MET A 1 20.71 -50.51 3.45
C MET A 1 20.07 -49.56 2.47
N ALA A 2 19.03 -48.82 2.89
CA ALA A 2 18.35 -47.85 2.05
C ALA A 2 18.77 -46.46 2.52
N GLU A 3 19.37 -45.67 1.64
CA GLU A 3 19.70 -44.27 1.90
C GLU A 3 18.41 -43.45 2.05
N PRO A 4 18.34 -42.49 2.99
CA PRO A 4 17.22 -41.58 3.05
C PRO A 4 17.36 -40.56 1.93
N ILE A 5 16.35 -40.49 1.06
CA ILE A 5 16.19 -39.40 0.08
C ILE A 5 15.85 -38.15 0.89
N SER A 6 16.86 -37.32 1.15
CA SER A 6 16.67 -35.96 1.64
C SER A 6 16.06 -35.14 0.50
N SER A 7 14.74 -35.01 0.50
CA SER A 7 14.06 -33.99 -0.29
C SER A 7 14.51 -32.63 0.24
N PRO A 8 15.01 -31.68 -0.58
CA PRO A 8 15.35 -30.37 -0.08
C PRO A 8 14.06 -29.76 0.50
N ALA A 9 14.04 -29.51 1.80
CA ALA A 9 12.96 -28.77 2.43
C ALA A 9 12.78 -27.48 1.64
N SER A 10 11.66 -27.34 0.93
CA SER A 10 11.31 -26.07 0.29
C SER A 10 11.32 -25.04 1.41
N THR A 11 12.28 -24.11 1.39
CA THR A 11 12.31 -23.01 2.34
C THR A 11 10.99 -22.29 2.22
N ALA A 12 10.16 -22.39 3.26
CA ALA A 12 8.83 -21.81 3.23
C ALA A 12 8.95 -20.31 2.93
N ARG A 13 8.08 -19.80 2.06
CA ARG A 13 8.20 -18.43 1.55
C ARG A 13 7.68 -17.46 2.61
N VAL A 14 8.14 -16.21 2.59
CA VAL A 14 7.67 -15.19 3.52
C VAL A 14 6.78 -14.18 2.81
N ALA A 15 5.65 -13.84 3.42
CA ALA A 15 4.78 -12.77 2.95
C ALA A 15 4.79 -11.57 3.93
N ALA A 16 4.58 -10.39 3.38
CA ALA A 16 4.31 -9.17 4.12
C ALA A 16 2.96 -8.62 3.69
N PHE A 17 1.98 -8.74 4.59
CA PHE A 17 0.61 -8.29 4.39
C PHE A 17 0.46 -6.83 4.83
N PHE A 18 -0.01 -5.97 3.94
CA PHE A 18 -0.23 -4.57 4.22
C PHE A 18 -1.69 -4.22 4.04
N ASP A 19 -2.29 -3.60 5.05
CA ASP A 19 -3.44 -2.75 4.80
C ASP A 19 -3.06 -1.53 3.94
N LEU A 20 -4.02 -0.96 3.24
CA LEU A 20 -3.79 0.12 2.29
C LEU A 20 -4.10 1.51 2.87
N ASP A 21 -5.35 1.74 3.23
CA ASP A 21 -5.86 3.05 3.63
C ASP A 21 -5.27 3.43 4.99
N LYS A 22 -4.70 4.63 5.12
CA LYS A 22 -4.01 5.13 6.34
C LYS A 22 -2.79 4.32 6.81
N THR A 23 -2.54 3.16 6.21
CA THR A 23 -1.36 2.32 6.45
C THR A 23 -0.25 2.59 5.42
N ILE A 24 -0.52 2.36 4.12
CA ILE A 24 0.43 2.71 3.04
C ILE A 24 0.17 4.13 2.54
N ILE A 25 -1.10 4.49 2.36
CA ILE A 25 -1.53 5.81 1.87
C ILE A 25 -2.00 6.64 3.06
N ALA A 26 -1.58 7.90 3.15
CA ALA A 26 -1.93 8.85 4.22
C ALA A 26 -3.41 9.29 4.23
N SER A 27 -4.29 8.64 3.47
CA SER A 27 -5.70 8.97 3.32
C SER A 27 -6.53 7.71 3.05
N SER A 28 -7.85 7.84 3.10
CA SER A 28 -8.74 6.79 2.59
C SER A 28 -8.83 6.87 1.08
N SER A 29 -8.58 5.76 0.39
CA SER A 29 -8.73 5.64 -1.06
C SER A 29 -10.17 5.93 -1.50
N ALA A 30 -11.17 5.45 -0.77
CA ALA A 30 -12.58 5.74 -1.06
C ALA A 30 -12.88 7.25 -1.09
N LEU A 31 -12.32 8.00 -0.13
CA LEU A 31 -12.45 9.46 -0.10
C LEU A 31 -11.64 10.12 -1.23
N ALA A 32 -10.43 9.63 -1.49
CA ALA A 32 -9.54 10.17 -2.50
C ALA A 32 -10.17 10.11 -3.91
N PHE A 33 -10.84 9.00 -4.25
CA PHE A 33 -11.51 8.81 -5.54
C PHE A 33 -12.95 9.35 -5.59
N SER A 34 -13.53 9.81 -4.48
CA SER A 34 -14.91 10.32 -4.45
C SER A 34 -15.15 11.50 -5.39
N LYS A 35 -14.19 12.44 -5.51
CA LYS A 35 -14.31 13.65 -6.34
C LYS A 35 -14.24 13.34 -7.85
N PRO A 36 -13.29 12.52 -8.35
CA PRO A 36 -13.33 12.03 -9.73
C PRO A 36 -14.63 11.31 -10.08
N LEU A 37 -15.10 10.40 -9.23
CA LEU A 37 -16.34 9.64 -9.45
C LEU A 37 -17.58 10.56 -9.48
N LEU A 38 -17.63 11.57 -8.62
CA LEU A 38 -18.66 12.63 -8.64
C LEU A 38 -18.64 13.43 -9.94
N ARG A 39 -17.46 13.82 -10.44
CA ARG A 39 -17.32 14.61 -11.67
C ARG A 39 -17.81 13.87 -12.91
N GLN A 40 -17.69 12.55 -12.91
CA GLN A 40 -18.10 11.68 -14.01
C GLN A 40 -19.51 11.12 -13.84
N GLY A 41 -20.27 11.63 -12.85
CA GLY A 41 -21.69 11.33 -12.67
C GLY A 41 -22.01 9.97 -12.04
N LEU A 42 -21.00 9.19 -11.65
CA LEU A 42 -21.20 7.88 -11.01
C LEU A 42 -21.76 8.02 -9.59
N ILE A 43 -21.29 9.04 -8.85
CA ILE A 43 -21.85 9.39 -7.55
C ILE A 43 -22.75 10.61 -7.74
N SER A 44 -24.02 10.52 -7.37
CA SER A 44 -24.87 11.72 -7.30
C SER A 44 -24.47 12.58 -6.09
N ARG A 45 -24.62 13.91 -6.15
CA ARG A 45 -24.35 14.79 -5.00
C ARG A 45 -25.11 14.38 -3.74
N ARG A 46 -26.32 13.82 -3.89
CA ARG A 46 -27.11 13.25 -2.78
C ARG A 46 -26.49 11.97 -2.22
N ALA A 47 -26.02 11.07 -3.09
CA ALA A 47 -25.32 9.86 -2.69
C ALA A 47 -24.03 10.19 -1.93
N ALA A 48 -23.23 11.15 -2.41
CA ALA A 48 -22.03 11.62 -1.70
C ALA A 48 -22.35 12.23 -0.32
N LEU A 49 -23.42 13.03 -0.21
CA LEU A 49 -23.89 13.56 1.06
C LEU A 49 -24.34 12.46 2.03
N LYS A 50 -25.04 11.42 1.52
CA LYS A 50 -25.47 10.27 2.31
C LYS A 50 -24.27 9.44 2.79
N SER A 51 -23.28 9.21 1.93
CA SER A 51 -22.03 8.52 2.27
C SER A 51 -21.22 9.30 3.29
N ALA A 52 -21.07 10.62 3.12
CA ALA A 52 -20.37 11.47 4.07
C ALA A 52 -21.07 11.48 5.44
N TYR A 53 -22.41 11.48 5.45
CA TYR A 53 -23.20 11.38 6.66
C TYR A 53 -23.06 10.00 7.33
N ALA A 54 -23.11 8.90 6.56
CA ALA A 54 -22.86 7.56 7.07
C ALA A 54 -21.46 7.43 7.67
N GLN A 55 -20.44 7.95 6.99
CA GLN A 55 -19.05 8.00 7.49
C GLN A 55 -18.93 8.82 8.79
N LEU A 56 -19.62 9.96 8.88
CA LEU A 56 -19.63 10.84 10.05
C LEU A 56 -20.30 10.18 11.26
N VAL A 57 -21.49 9.62 11.08
CA VAL A 57 -22.21 8.85 12.11
C VAL A 57 -21.39 7.61 12.53
N PHE A 58 -20.64 7.03 11.60
CA PHE A 58 -19.81 5.86 11.86
C PHE A 58 -18.53 6.15 12.63
N SER A 59 -17.84 7.26 12.32
CA SER A 59 -16.63 7.70 13.03
C SER A 59 -16.83 7.93 14.54
N LEU A 60 -18.09 7.95 14.99
CA LEU A 60 -18.50 8.16 16.38
C LEU A 60 -18.81 6.88 17.15
N SER A 61 -18.73 5.67 16.56
CA SER A 61 -19.16 4.44 17.26
C SER A 61 -18.40 3.19 16.79
N GLY A 62 -18.18 2.21 17.67
CA GLY A 62 -17.35 1.02 17.43
C GLY A 62 -17.93 -0.01 16.44
N ALA A 63 -17.09 -0.96 16.02
CA ALA A 63 -17.42 -2.02 15.06
C ALA A 63 -18.16 -3.20 15.73
N ASP A 64 -19.25 -3.66 15.12
CA ASP A 64 -20.05 -4.83 15.48
C ASP A 64 -20.43 -5.57 14.17
N GLU A 65 -20.69 -6.88 14.20
CA GLU A 65 -20.93 -7.71 13.01
C GLU A 65 -22.17 -7.25 12.23
N GLU A 66 -23.28 -7.01 12.92
CA GLU A 66 -24.52 -6.51 12.29
C GLU A 66 -24.32 -5.14 11.62
N ARG A 67 -23.39 -4.35 12.12
CA ARG A 67 -23.08 -3.03 11.59
C ARG A 67 -22.18 -3.12 10.35
N THR A 68 -21.26 -4.06 10.36
CA THR A 68 -20.40 -4.39 9.22
C THR A 68 -21.25 -4.86 8.03
N GLU A 69 -22.23 -5.73 8.27
CA GLU A 69 -23.15 -6.20 7.23
C GLU A 69 -24.05 -5.05 6.71
N ARG A 70 -24.57 -4.20 7.61
CA ARG A 70 -25.32 -2.99 7.21
C ARG A 70 -24.47 -2.05 6.34
N MET A 71 -23.22 -1.82 6.71
CA MET A 71 -22.31 -0.95 5.96
C MET A 71 -21.97 -1.54 4.58
N ARG A 72 -21.69 -2.85 4.52
CA ARG A 72 -21.51 -3.59 3.28
C ARG A 72 -22.71 -3.40 2.36
N ALA A 73 -23.93 -3.59 2.88
CA ALA A 73 -25.16 -3.41 2.10
C ALA A 73 -25.37 -1.95 1.64
N GLU A 74 -25.09 -0.96 2.48
CA GLU A 74 -25.23 0.45 2.12
C GLU A 74 -24.23 0.89 1.04
N ILE A 75 -22.96 0.51 1.17
CA ILE A 75 -21.92 0.81 0.16
C ILE A 75 -22.27 0.13 -1.16
N SER A 76 -22.71 -1.13 -1.09
CA SER A 76 -23.10 -1.89 -2.27
C SER A 76 -24.26 -1.23 -3.04
N ALA A 77 -25.29 -0.78 -2.31
CA ALA A 77 -26.45 -0.11 -2.89
C ALA A 77 -26.12 1.23 -3.56
N LEU A 78 -25.05 1.92 -3.13
CA LEU A 78 -24.63 3.18 -3.74
C LEU A 78 -23.96 2.98 -5.11
N CYS A 79 -23.34 1.83 -5.31
CA CYS A 79 -22.57 1.50 -6.50
C CYS A 79 -23.38 0.66 -7.52
N THR A 80 -24.58 0.20 -7.16
CA THR A 80 -25.45 -0.58 -8.06
C THR A 80 -25.64 0.11 -9.40
N GLY A 81 -25.42 -0.63 -10.48
CA GLY A 81 -25.60 -0.20 -11.85
C GLY A 81 -24.43 0.58 -12.45
N TRP A 82 -23.38 0.87 -11.68
CA TRP A 82 -22.18 1.52 -12.23
C TRP A 82 -21.54 0.65 -13.30
N ASP A 83 -21.11 1.30 -14.37
CA ASP A 83 -20.32 0.66 -15.42
C ASP A 83 -18.90 0.42 -14.90
N VAL A 84 -18.49 -0.85 -14.84
CA VAL A 84 -17.19 -1.23 -14.27
C VAL A 84 -16.04 -0.70 -15.12
N ALA A 85 -16.20 -0.65 -16.45
CA ALA A 85 -15.18 -0.10 -17.33
C ALA A 85 -15.02 1.41 -17.11
N GLN A 86 -16.12 2.12 -16.88
CA GLN A 86 -16.08 3.54 -16.53
C GLN A 86 -15.35 3.77 -15.19
N VAL A 87 -15.63 2.97 -14.17
CA VAL A 87 -14.93 3.05 -12.86
C VAL A 87 -13.43 2.85 -13.06
N ARG A 88 -13.02 1.80 -13.78
CA ARG A 88 -11.60 1.51 -14.06
C ARG A 88 -10.92 2.63 -14.82
N ALA A 89 -11.59 3.21 -15.83
CA ALA A 89 -11.06 4.35 -16.58
C ALA A 89 -10.78 5.54 -15.66
N ILE A 90 -11.75 5.91 -14.81
CA ILE A 90 -11.61 7.03 -13.87
C ILE A 90 -10.47 6.80 -12.87
N VAL A 91 -10.39 5.58 -12.31
CA VAL A 91 -9.30 5.23 -11.40
C VAL A 91 -7.98 5.35 -12.12
N ASN A 92 -7.79 4.72 -13.28
CA ASN A 92 -6.53 4.75 -14.01
C ASN A 92 -6.11 6.17 -14.43
N GLU A 93 -7.05 7.01 -14.87
CA GLU A 93 -6.78 8.39 -15.26
C GLU A 93 -6.34 9.26 -14.10
N THR A 94 -6.85 8.99 -12.88
CA THR A 94 -6.61 9.85 -11.70
C THR A 94 -5.67 9.23 -10.67
N LEU A 95 -5.28 7.97 -10.87
CA LEU A 95 -4.46 7.17 -9.95
C LEU A 95 -3.18 7.91 -9.56
N HIS A 96 -2.41 8.33 -10.56
CA HIS A 96 -1.11 8.95 -10.33
C HIS A 96 -1.20 10.35 -9.75
N ASP A 97 -2.28 11.08 -9.97
CA ASP A 97 -2.42 12.44 -9.42
C ASP A 97 -2.92 12.40 -7.97
N ILE A 98 -3.65 11.35 -7.61
CA ILE A 98 -4.27 11.21 -6.30
C ILE A 98 -3.40 10.39 -5.36
N VAL A 99 -2.94 9.21 -5.81
CA VAL A 99 -2.30 8.24 -4.92
C VAL A 99 -0.81 8.50 -4.78
N ASP A 100 -0.13 8.85 -5.87
CA ASP A 100 1.30 9.11 -5.88
C ASP A 100 1.73 10.04 -4.73
N PRO A 101 1.14 11.24 -4.50
CA PRO A 101 1.57 12.15 -3.43
C PRO A 101 1.12 11.75 -2.03
N LEU A 102 0.32 10.69 -1.89
CA LEU A 102 -0.28 10.28 -0.63
C LEU A 102 0.42 9.06 -0.02
N VAL A 103 1.35 8.40 -0.72
CA VAL A 103 2.05 7.24 -0.16
C VAL A 103 3.05 7.70 0.91
N TYR A 104 3.01 7.08 2.08
CA TYR A 104 4.02 7.31 3.11
C TYR A 104 5.39 6.86 2.61
N ALA A 105 6.39 7.74 2.73
CA ALA A 105 7.77 7.43 2.40
C ALA A 105 8.26 6.19 3.16
N GLU A 106 7.88 6.10 4.43
CA GLU A 106 8.20 5.02 5.33
C GLU A 106 7.56 3.70 4.90
N ALA A 107 6.33 3.74 4.36
CA ALA A 107 5.67 2.55 3.81
C ALA A 107 6.38 2.07 2.52
N ALA A 108 6.77 3.00 1.65
CA ALA A 108 7.53 2.68 0.44
C ALA A 108 8.89 2.05 0.77
N ASP A 109 9.61 2.59 1.75
CA ASP A 109 10.88 2.05 2.25
C ASP A 109 10.71 0.63 2.83
N LEU A 110 9.64 0.44 3.59
CA LEU A 110 9.34 -0.86 4.20
C LEU A 110 9.00 -1.92 3.14
N ILE A 111 8.18 -1.57 2.14
CA ILE A 111 7.87 -2.43 0.99
C ILE A 111 9.15 -2.78 0.23
N ALA A 112 10.01 -1.82 -0.06
CA ALA A 112 11.28 -2.05 -0.73
C ALA A 112 12.17 -3.01 0.07
N SER A 113 12.28 -2.79 1.38
CA SER A 113 13.05 -3.66 2.29
C SER A 113 12.54 -5.11 2.31
N HIS A 114 11.23 -5.32 2.27
CA HIS A 114 10.66 -6.67 2.15
C HIS A 114 11.06 -7.35 0.84
N LYS A 115 10.98 -6.61 -0.27
CA LYS A 115 11.34 -7.13 -1.60
C LYS A 115 12.82 -7.45 -1.71
N GLU A 116 13.69 -6.63 -1.12
CA GLU A 116 15.14 -6.88 -1.05
C GLU A 116 15.47 -8.17 -0.28
N ARG A 117 14.67 -8.51 0.73
CA ARG A 117 14.77 -9.80 1.45
C ARG A 117 14.14 -10.98 0.70
N GLY A 118 13.53 -10.76 -0.46
CA GLY A 118 12.84 -11.79 -1.23
C GLY A 118 11.44 -12.16 -0.69
N HIS A 119 10.85 -11.31 0.17
CA HIS A 119 9.48 -11.54 0.66
C HIS A 119 8.47 -11.10 -0.40
N ASP A 120 7.35 -11.81 -0.49
CA ASP A 120 6.21 -11.36 -1.30
C ASP A 120 5.44 -10.27 -0.56
N VAL A 121 5.15 -9.16 -1.26
CA VAL A 121 4.34 -8.07 -0.70
C VAL A 121 2.90 -8.25 -1.16
N ILE A 122 1.98 -8.25 -0.19
CA ILE A 122 0.57 -8.52 -0.42
C ILE A 122 -0.25 -7.38 0.18
N VAL A 123 -1.09 -6.73 -0.63
CA VAL A 123 -2.00 -5.68 -0.14
C VAL A 123 -3.38 -6.28 0.15
N LEU A 124 -3.90 -6.09 1.36
CA LEU A 124 -5.23 -6.53 1.79
C LEU A 124 -6.08 -5.31 2.19
N SER A 125 -7.13 -4.98 1.44
CA SER A 125 -7.89 -3.74 1.67
C SER A 125 -9.40 -3.91 1.52
N ALA A 126 -10.15 -3.23 2.39
CA ALA A 126 -11.61 -3.21 2.30
C ALA A 126 -12.14 -2.35 1.14
N ALA A 127 -11.28 -1.56 0.49
CA ALA A 127 -11.64 -0.81 -0.72
C ALA A 127 -11.89 -1.75 -1.91
N GLY A 128 -12.55 -1.23 -2.95
CA GLY A 128 -12.91 -2.01 -4.13
C GLY A 128 -11.70 -2.44 -4.96
N GLU A 129 -11.76 -3.63 -5.56
CA GLU A 129 -10.72 -4.21 -6.42
C GLU A 129 -10.27 -3.26 -7.53
N GLU A 130 -11.20 -2.56 -8.18
CA GLU A 130 -10.91 -1.58 -9.23
C GLU A 130 -10.00 -0.43 -8.77
N VAL A 131 -9.96 -0.15 -7.47
CA VAL A 131 -9.09 0.88 -6.86
C VAL A 131 -7.81 0.26 -6.31
N VAL A 132 -7.92 -0.86 -5.60
CA VAL A 132 -6.78 -1.46 -4.88
C VAL A 132 -5.78 -2.09 -5.84
N SER A 133 -6.25 -2.81 -6.86
CA SER A 133 -5.40 -3.51 -7.82
C SER A 133 -4.38 -2.58 -8.52
N PRO A 134 -4.78 -1.44 -9.12
CA PRO A 134 -3.83 -0.53 -9.75
C PRO A 134 -2.87 0.14 -8.75
N ILE A 135 -3.33 0.42 -7.52
CA ILE A 135 -2.47 0.95 -6.45
C ILE A 135 -1.41 -0.07 -6.05
N ALA A 136 -1.81 -1.31 -5.81
CA ALA A 136 -0.89 -2.39 -5.45
C ALA A 136 0.15 -2.63 -6.55
N ALA A 137 -0.27 -2.59 -7.82
CA ALA A 137 0.63 -2.66 -8.96
C ALA A 137 1.62 -1.48 -8.99
N MET A 138 1.16 -0.25 -8.74
CA MET A 138 2.01 0.95 -8.67
C MET A 138 3.06 0.85 -7.55
N LEU A 139 2.70 0.25 -6.41
CA LEU A 139 3.61 -0.02 -5.28
C LEU A 139 4.57 -1.18 -5.55
N GLY A 140 4.37 -1.91 -6.65
CA GLY A 140 5.12 -3.12 -6.99
C GLY A 140 4.86 -4.27 -6.02
N ALA A 141 3.64 -4.35 -5.48
CA ALA A 141 3.19 -5.50 -4.69
C ALA A 141 3.13 -6.76 -5.57
N THR A 142 3.40 -7.92 -4.98
CA THR A 142 3.28 -9.20 -5.68
C THR A 142 1.81 -9.53 -5.94
N ARG A 143 0.93 -9.24 -4.98
CA ARG A 143 -0.51 -9.55 -5.04
C ARG A 143 -1.33 -8.51 -4.29
N SER A 144 -2.62 -8.46 -4.60
CA SER A 144 -3.63 -7.77 -3.79
C SER A 144 -4.85 -8.64 -3.58
N VAL A 145 -5.54 -8.43 -2.46
CA VAL A 145 -6.90 -8.90 -2.24
C VAL A 145 -7.72 -7.71 -1.77
N ALA A 146 -8.81 -7.47 -2.46
CA ALA A 146 -9.70 -6.35 -2.18
C ALA A 146 -11.16 -6.80 -2.13
N THR A 147 -12.04 -5.87 -1.76
CA THR A 147 -13.49 -6.09 -1.86
C THR A 147 -13.89 -6.23 -3.32
N ARG A 148 -14.65 -7.30 -3.63
CA ARG A 148 -15.15 -7.59 -4.97
C ARG A 148 -16.67 -7.47 -5.01
N MET A 149 -17.14 -6.67 -5.95
CA MET A 149 -18.55 -6.52 -6.28
C MET A 149 -18.95 -7.57 -7.31
N GLU A 150 -20.16 -8.11 -7.21
CA GLU A 150 -20.72 -8.94 -8.26
C GLU A 150 -20.96 -8.09 -9.52
N VAL A 151 -20.56 -8.62 -10.68
CA VAL A 151 -20.69 -7.94 -11.97
C VAL A 151 -21.63 -8.73 -12.88
N VAL A 152 -22.69 -8.08 -13.35
CA VAL A 152 -23.66 -8.60 -14.31
C VAL A 152 -23.72 -7.64 -15.50
N ASP A 153 -23.53 -8.16 -16.72
CA ASP A 153 -23.54 -7.38 -17.96
C ASP A 153 -22.62 -6.13 -17.93
N GLY A 154 -21.44 -6.28 -17.31
CA GLY A 154 -20.44 -5.21 -17.19
C GLY A 154 -20.77 -4.13 -16.15
N ARG A 155 -21.79 -4.35 -15.31
CA ARG A 155 -22.22 -3.41 -14.26
C ARG A 155 -22.23 -4.06 -12.89
N TYR A 156 -22.03 -3.27 -11.83
CA TYR A 156 -22.20 -3.78 -10.47
C TYR A 156 -23.66 -4.14 -10.20
N SER A 157 -23.92 -5.37 -9.74
CA SER A 157 -25.29 -5.83 -9.45
C SER A 157 -25.88 -5.19 -8.18
N GLY A 158 -25.02 -4.67 -7.30
CA GLY A 158 -25.39 -4.28 -5.94
C GLY A 158 -25.28 -5.41 -4.91
N GLN A 159 -24.69 -6.55 -5.28
CA GLN A 159 -24.18 -7.55 -4.34
C GLN A 159 -22.66 -7.46 -4.26
N VAL A 160 -22.10 -7.83 -3.11
CA VAL A 160 -20.64 -7.97 -2.96
C VAL A 160 -20.29 -9.45 -2.79
N ASP A 161 -19.45 -9.95 -3.69
CA ASP A 161 -18.99 -11.34 -3.74
C ASP A 161 -18.04 -11.65 -2.60
N PHE A 162 -17.16 -10.69 -2.28
CA PHE A 162 -16.18 -10.83 -1.22
C PHE A 162 -15.92 -9.49 -0.57
N TYR A 163 -15.99 -9.42 0.76
CA TYR A 163 -15.73 -8.20 1.52
C TYR A 163 -14.45 -8.34 2.34
N CYS A 164 -13.38 -7.66 1.91
CA CYS A 164 -12.04 -7.82 2.49
C CYS A 164 -11.85 -6.93 3.73
N TYR A 165 -12.63 -7.18 4.78
CA TYR A 165 -12.67 -6.39 5.99
C TYR A 165 -12.62 -7.26 7.25
N GLY A 166 -11.90 -6.79 8.27
CA GLY A 166 -11.80 -7.46 9.55
C GLY A 166 -11.29 -8.89 9.44
N GLU A 167 -12.05 -9.85 9.98
CA GLU A 167 -11.69 -11.28 9.96
C GLU A 167 -11.44 -11.82 8.55
N GLN A 168 -12.13 -11.29 7.53
CA GLN A 168 -11.94 -11.74 6.15
C GLN A 168 -10.54 -11.43 5.60
N LYS A 169 -9.83 -10.45 6.15
CA LYS A 169 -8.41 -10.24 5.83
C LYS A 169 -7.54 -11.37 6.39
N ALA A 170 -7.82 -11.83 7.60
CA ALA A 170 -7.12 -12.96 8.22
C ALA A 170 -7.38 -14.27 7.45
N VAL A 171 -8.63 -14.48 7.02
CA VAL A 171 -8.99 -15.62 6.16
C VAL A 171 -8.24 -15.54 4.82
N ALA A 172 -8.21 -14.37 4.18
CA ALA A 172 -7.46 -14.18 2.94
C ALA A 172 -5.96 -14.42 3.10
N ALA A 173 -5.35 -13.96 4.19
CA ALA A 173 -3.94 -14.19 4.50
C ALA A 173 -3.62 -15.69 4.67
N LYS A 174 -4.47 -16.43 5.40
CA LYS A 174 -4.36 -17.90 5.56
C LYS A 174 -4.52 -18.63 4.24
N GLN A 175 -5.48 -18.24 3.43
CA GLN A 175 -5.72 -18.86 2.12
C GLN A 175 -4.52 -18.64 1.19
N LEU A 176 -3.99 -17.41 1.12
CA LEU A 176 -2.79 -17.11 0.34
C LEU A 176 -1.57 -17.88 0.84
N ALA A 177 -1.43 -18.07 2.15
CA ALA A 177 -0.36 -18.88 2.72
C ALA A 177 -0.46 -20.35 2.28
N ALA A 178 -1.66 -20.93 2.31
CA ALA A 178 -1.88 -22.28 1.81
C ALA A 178 -1.60 -22.40 0.30
N ASP A 179 -2.08 -21.44 -0.50
CA ASP A 179 -2.00 -21.49 -1.97
C ASP A 179 -0.59 -21.23 -2.51
N HIS A 180 0.23 -20.46 -1.78
CA HIS A 180 1.55 -20.02 -2.24
C HIS A 180 2.72 -20.50 -1.36
N GLY A 181 2.43 -21.32 -0.34
CA GLY A 181 3.42 -21.89 0.56
C GLY A 181 4.10 -20.83 1.43
N TYR A 182 3.34 -19.84 1.93
CA TYR A 182 3.87 -18.87 2.89
C TYR A 182 3.89 -19.45 4.30
N ASP A 183 4.98 -19.27 5.02
CA ASP A 183 5.03 -19.51 6.47
C ASP A 183 4.49 -18.26 7.18
N LEU A 184 3.31 -18.39 7.79
CA LEU A 184 2.70 -17.28 8.51
C LEU A 184 3.49 -16.91 9.79
N VAL A 185 4.20 -17.85 10.42
CA VAL A 185 5.02 -17.57 11.60
C VAL A 185 6.18 -16.64 11.25
N GLU A 186 6.76 -16.80 10.06
CA GLU A 186 7.83 -15.92 9.56
C GLU A 186 7.28 -14.70 8.78
N SER A 187 5.96 -14.61 8.61
CA SER A 187 5.31 -13.53 7.84
C SER A 187 4.98 -12.30 8.69
N PHE A 188 4.69 -11.20 8.00
CA PHE A 188 4.52 -9.87 8.57
C PHE A 188 3.13 -9.32 8.26
N ALA A 189 2.57 -8.51 9.16
CA ALA A 189 1.32 -7.80 8.90
C ALA A 189 1.37 -6.36 9.42
N TYR A 190 0.83 -5.42 8.64
CA TYR A 190 0.84 -3.98 8.93
C TYR A 190 -0.57 -3.39 8.77
N THR A 191 -1.07 -2.67 9.78
CA THR A 191 -2.39 -2.01 9.74
C THR A 191 -2.50 -0.85 10.74
N ASP A 192 -3.34 0.13 10.46
CA ASP A 192 -3.72 1.22 11.38
C ASP A 192 -4.99 0.92 12.19
N SER A 193 -5.77 -0.09 11.79
CA SER A 193 -7.14 -0.27 12.27
C SER A 193 -7.29 -1.46 13.22
N SER A 194 -8.01 -1.24 14.32
CA SER A 194 -8.40 -2.29 15.26
C SER A 194 -9.28 -3.39 14.66
N THR A 195 -9.93 -3.11 13.52
CA THR A 195 -10.72 -4.10 12.77
C THR A 195 -9.84 -5.25 12.29
N ASP A 196 -8.57 -4.98 12.02
CA ASP A 196 -7.63 -5.92 11.41
C ASP A 196 -6.81 -6.70 12.45
N VAL A 197 -7.17 -6.62 13.74
CA VAL A 197 -6.55 -7.44 14.80
C VAL A 197 -6.52 -8.93 14.45
N PRO A 198 -7.57 -9.54 13.86
CA PRO A 198 -7.50 -10.94 13.42
C PRO A 198 -6.39 -11.20 12.39
N MET A 199 -6.04 -10.23 11.54
CA MET A 199 -4.94 -10.36 10.58
C MET A 199 -3.57 -10.29 11.28
N LEU A 200 -3.45 -9.46 12.31
CA LEU A 200 -2.23 -9.38 13.13
C LEU A 200 -2.02 -10.66 13.97
N GLU A 201 -3.09 -11.32 14.39
CA GLU A 201 -3.04 -12.55 15.20
C GLU A 201 -2.55 -13.78 14.45
N VAL A 202 -2.61 -13.77 13.11
CA VAL A 202 -2.31 -14.96 12.31
C VAL A 202 -0.86 -15.00 11.84
N VAL A 203 -0.10 -13.92 12.01
CA VAL A 203 1.32 -13.82 11.62
C VAL A 203 2.24 -13.80 12.84
N GLY A 204 3.51 -14.17 12.69
CA GLY A 204 4.49 -14.05 13.79
C GLY A 204 5.10 -12.67 13.94
N HIS A 205 5.01 -11.79 12.94
CA HIS A 205 5.53 -10.42 13.00
C HIS A 205 4.44 -9.35 12.77
N PRO A 206 3.56 -9.10 13.77
CA PRO A 206 2.55 -8.07 13.68
C PRO A 206 3.12 -6.67 13.96
N PHE A 207 2.72 -5.68 13.17
CA PHE A 207 3.06 -4.28 13.36
C PHE A 207 1.81 -3.40 13.24
N THR A 208 1.69 -2.45 14.14
CA THR A 208 0.65 -1.43 14.08
C THR A 208 1.24 -0.13 13.51
N VAL A 209 0.54 0.52 12.59
CA VAL A 209 1.01 1.73 11.90
C VAL A 209 0.06 2.87 12.24
N ASN A 210 0.55 3.94 12.87
CA ASN A 210 -0.31 5.08 13.25
C ASN A 210 -1.67 4.66 13.89
N PRO A 211 -1.69 3.73 14.86
CA PRO A 211 -2.89 2.99 15.20
C PRO A 211 -4.02 3.88 15.72
N ASP A 212 -5.26 3.46 15.44
CA ASP A 212 -6.45 3.99 16.09
C ASP A 212 -6.38 3.81 17.63
N ARG A 213 -7.31 4.43 18.35
CA ARG A 213 -7.29 4.38 19.83
C ARG A 213 -7.43 2.97 20.39
N ALA A 214 -8.24 2.11 19.76
CA ALA A 214 -8.48 0.75 20.22
C ALA A 214 -7.27 -0.13 19.91
N LEU A 215 -6.72 -0.05 18.69
CA LEU A 215 -5.53 -0.78 18.28
C LEU A 215 -4.31 -0.36 19.10
N ARG A 216 -4.16 0.93 19.44
CA ARG A 216 -3.08 1.39 20.32
C ARG A 216 -3.14 0.74 21.70
N ARG A 217 -4.35 0.54 22.26
CA ARG A 217 -4.52 -0.16 23.54
C ARG A 217 -4.11 -1.62 23.40
N ILE A 218 -4.61 -2.31 22.38
CA ILE A 218 -4.30 -3.72 22.11
C ILE A 218 -2.79 -3.91 21.89
N ALA A 219 -2.15 -3.04 21.11
CA ALA A 219 -0.72 -3.08 20.87
C ALA A 219 0.09 -2.96 22.17
N SER A 220 -0.32 -2.05 23.07
CA SER A 220 0.30 -1.92 24.39
C SER A 220 0.09 -3.16 25.28
N GLU A 221 -1.08 -3.77 25.25
CA GLU A 221 -1.40 -4.96 26.04
C GLU A 221 -0.65 -6.21 25.53
N ARG A 222 -0.47 -6.32 24.22
CA ARG A 222 0.18 -7.48 23.56
C ARG A 222 1.66 -7.29 23.26
N GLY A 223 2.20 -6.10 23.54
CA GLY A 223 3.59 -5.76 23.22
C GLY A 223 3.87 -5.68 21.71
N TRP A 224 2.86 -5.39 20.89
CA TRP A 224 3.05 -5.26 19.44
C TRP A 224 3.77 -3.95 19.09
N PRO A 225 4.78 -3.98 18.21
CA PRO A 225 5.45 -2.79 17.74
C PRO A 225 4.49 -1.74 17.13
N VAL A 226 4.76 -0.48 17.44
CA VAL A 226 4.04 0.67 16.88
C VAL A 226 4.99 1.45 15.98
N LEU A 227 4.66 1.53 14.69
CA LEU A 227 5.33 2.34 13.69
C LEU A 227 4.59 3.69 13.57
N THR A 228 5.37 4.75 13.37
CA THR A 228 4.85 6.10 13.12
C THR A 228 5.26 6.52 11.73
N PHE A 229 4.29 6.72 10.84
CA PHE A 229 4.51 7.23 9.48
C PHE A 229 3.96 8.65 9.39
N SER A 230 4.76 9.56 8.83
CA SER A 230 4.47 11.00 8.89
C SER A 230 4.76 11.74 7.59
N ASN A 231 5.48 11.12 6.64
CA ASN A 231 5.99 11.82 5.46
C ASN A 231 5.33 11.32 4.16
N PRO A 232 4.17 11.88 3.75
CA PRO A 232 3.59 11.58 2.45
C PRO A 232 4.47 12.17 1.33
N ILE A 233 4.84 11.34 0.36
CA ILE A 233 5.71 11.71 -0.77
C ILE A 233 5.13 11.20 -2.08
N SER A 234 5.55 11.79 -3.20
CA SER A 234 5.35 11.20 -4.54
C SER A 234 6.28 10.00 -4.75
N LEU A 235 5.76 8.83 -5.11
CA LEU A 235 6.55 7.65 -5.49
C LEU A 235 7.46 7.92 -6.71
N ARG A 236 7.02 8.76 -7.65
CA ARG A 236 7.85 9.14 -8.82
C ARG A 236 9.18 9.79 -8.42
N SER A 237 9.23 10.47 -7.27
CA SER A 237 10.48 11.06 -6.75
C SER A 237 11.52 10.01 -6.32
N ARG A 238 11.11 8.76 -6.06
CA ARG A 238 12.00 7.64 -5.68
C ARG A 238 12.25 6.62 -6.78
N ILE A 239 11.34 6.48 -7.75
CA ILE A 239 11.49 5.54 -8.88
C ILE A 239 12.35 6.12 -10.03
N SER A 240 12.79 7.38 -9.91
CA SER A 240 13.85 7.91 -10.79
C SER A 240 15.13 7.05 -10.64
N SER A 241 15.35 6.23 -11.66
CA SER A 241 16.30 5.12 -11.79
C SER A 241 17.79 5.49 -11.57
N PRO A 242 18.67 4.49 -11.34
CA PRO A 242 20.03 4.68 -10.84
C PRO A 242 20.86 5.55 -11.77
N SER A 243 21.76 6.35 -11.18
CA SER A 243 22.72 7.16 -11.90
C SER A 243 23.41 6.34 -12.99
N THR A 244 23.05 6.57 -14.24
CA THR A 244 23.96 6.34 -15.36
C THR A 244 25.06 7.38 -15.25
N THR A 245 26.00 7.14 -14.34
CA THR A 245 27.33 7.73 -14.42
C THR A 245 27.92 7.16 -15.70
N ALA A 246 27.61 7.80 -16.83
CA ALA A 246 28.24 7.53 -18.10
C ALA A 246 29.73 7.83 -17.89
N VAL A 247 30.50 6.77 -17.71
CA VAL A 247 31.94 6.79 -17.80
C VAL A 247 32.25 7.26 -19.21
N ALA A 248 32.56 8.55 -19.38
CA ALA A 248 33.15 9.07 -20.59
C ALA A 248 34.59 8.54 -20.66
N VAL A 249 34.75 7.27 -21.04
CA VAL A 249 36.03 6.74 -21.50
C VAL A 249 36.34 7.46 -22.79
N GLY A 250 37.38 8.28 -22.74
CA GLY A 250 37.83 9.08 -23.86
C GLY A 250 38.25 8.24 -25.06
N VAL A 251 37.86 8.72 -26.23
CA VAL A 251 38.62 8.55 -27.47
C VAL A 251 38.78 9.94 -28.04
N GLY A 252 39.99 10.50 -27.92
CA GLY A 252 40.32 11.84 -28.39
C GLY A 252 40.69 11.87 -29.86
N ILE A 253 40.54 13.04 -30.49
CA ILE A 253 41.46 13.58 -31.51
C ILE A 253 41.46 15.11 -31.39
N GLY A 254 42.60 15.68 -31.00
CA GLY A 254 43.19 16.86 -31.63
C GLY A 254 42.68 18.26 -31.28
N ALA A 255 43.32 18.92 -30.30
CA ALA A 255 43.82 20.28 -30.44
C ALA A 255 44.85 20.57 -29.34
N MET A 256 46.13 20.55 -29.72
CA MET A 256 47.23 21.06 -28.90
C MET A 256 47.16 22.58 -28.82
N ALA A 257 47.25 23.14 -27.61
CA ALA A 257 47.99 24.38 -27.37
C ALA A 257 48.41 24.44 -25.89
N ALA A 258 49.72 24.39 -25.68
CA ALA A 258 50.40 24.37 -24.40
C ALA A 258 50.42 25.75 -23.73
N ALA A 259 50.31 25.78 -22.39
CA ALA A 259 51.15 26.62 -21.52
C ALA A 259 50.79 26.39 -20.03
N GLY A 260 51.81 26.11 -19.20
CA GLY A 260 51.84 26.63 -17.82
C GLY A 260 51.70 25.67 -16.64
N VAL A 261 52.64 24.74 -16.49
CA VAL A 261 53.37 24.36 -15.25
C VAL A 261 52.76 24.73 -13.88
N THR A 262 52.36 23.67 -13.15
CA THR A 262 52.44 23.36 -11.69
C THR A 262 52.75 24.47 -10.66
N TRP A 263 52.04 24.46 -9.52
CA TRP A 263 52.67 24.20 -8.21
C TRP A 263 51.67 23.86 -7.10
N TYR A 264 52.16 23.05 -6.19
CA TYR A 264 51.57 22.37 -5.06
C TYR A 264 51.70 23.19 -3.76
N GLY A 265 50.62 23.32 -3.00
CA GLY A 265 50.64 23.36 -1.53
C GLY A 265 51.08 24.64 -0.81
N LEU A 266 50.41 24.84 0.35
CA LEU A 266 50.90 25.51 1.57
C LEU A 266 51.15 27.03 1.43
N THR A 267 50.40 27.93 2.07
CA THR A 267 50.24 28.05 3.52
C THR A 267 49.38 29.28 3.87
N ARG A 268 48.59 29.14 4.94
CA ARG A 268 48.26 30.11 6.01
C ARG A 268 48.40 31.63 5.74
N ARG A 269 47.23 32.30 5.71
CA ARG A 269 46.71 33.23 6.76
C ARG A 269 47.67 34.28 7.36
N LYS A 270 47.43 35.57 7.05
CA LYS A 270 47.21 36.76 7.94
C LYS A 270 47.33 38.05 7.09
N ARG A 271 46.26 38.82 6.87
CA ARG A 271 45.69 39.92 7.70
C ARG A 271 46.58 41.19 7.70
N THR A 272 46.15 42.28 7.03
CA THR A 272 46.04 43.68 7.57
C THR A 272 45.57 44.71 6.53
N SER A 273 44.78 45.68 7.03
CA SER A 273 44.40 47.03 6.54
C SER A 273 45.32 47.68 5.50
N THR A 274 44.82 48.54 4.59
CA THR A 274 44.11 49.81 4.86
C THR A 274 43.29 50.20 3.65
#